data_AF-A0A8H7SZV1-F1
#
_entry.id   AF-A0A8H7SZV1-F1
#
_cell.length_a   1.000
_cell.length_b   1.000
_cell.length_c   1.000
_cell.angle_alpha   90.00
_cell.angle_beta   90.00
_cell.angle_gamma   90.00
#
_symmetry.space_group_name_H-M   'P 1'
#
loop_
_entity.id
_entity.type
_entity.pdbx_description
1 polymer ?
#
loop_
_entity_poly.entity_id
_entity_poly.type
_entity_poly.pdbx_seq_one_letter_code
_entity_poly.pdbx_strand_id
1 'polypeptide(L)'
;MTLNECLLDADRTPMIHIKTDPVSSNKTWTRIAFWVRKNTALTLAMMLACFLTYVFLRPTSPSSDKIFQSLRGRFDPALFRLPHQDKLRPTSSFEHLEADTFLDWSRVSNASTKVKGAFVVVAREEELYRLRATMLDVESHFNNRYSYPWVIIGPTLFSRHFRELITHTTNSPVSFGLAPSIEWQEPYWIDIRKAEDASKEMSRKDLSKGESMYWRRMTRYNMGFLAFHPLLKDLEFYWKVQPGSNYHCDIQHDPFERMKREKKKFSFALTMTENHEFVRGLDETVKEFIIHHKNMLQPVSKSIYKALLHKSDKKPDESNPLGEYAGYFSNCMIYNNFMITSLDFLRSEEYNAFFDALDRAGGFFYQRWGDSLPQSIAVSLFLQAKDISYDDLNGYAHDSGAICPSNLKTFVDSKCTCNPYEYRGKIKIILYRKYINLLFIYYSGPNGA
;
A
#
# COMPACT_ATOMS: atom_id res chain seq x y z
N MET A 1 46.99 22.42 1.11
CA MET A 1 47.11 21.59 -0.10
C MET A 1 45.78 21.68 -0.81
N THR A 2 45.77 22.27 -1.99
CA THR A 2 44.66 22.94 -2.68
C THR A 2 44.02 22.08 -3.78
N LEU A 3 42.72 22.34 -4.00
CA LEU A 3 41.91 22.42 -5.24
C LEU A 3 42.01 21.40 -6.40
N ASN A 4 40.80 21.15 -6.96
CA ASN A 4 40.41 20.76 -8.33
C ASN A 4 40.77 19.32 -8.75
N GLU A 5 39.93 18.51 -9.39
CA GLU A 5 39.09 18.59 -10.61
C GLU A 5 38.07 17.41 -10.54
N CYS A 6 36.95 17.27 -11.25
CA CYS A 6 36.57 17.71 -12.59
C CYS A 6 35.04 17.57 -12.76
N LEU A 7 34.39 18.62 -13.25
CA LEU A 7 33.10 18.62 -13.92
C LEU A 7 33.36 19.24 -15.32
N LEU A 8 32.68 18.71 -16.34
CA LEU A 8 32.52 19.23 -17.71
C LEU A 8 33.71 19.06 -18.68
N ASP A 9 33.45 18.40 -19.81
CA ASP A 9 33.67 19.08 -21.10
C ASP A 9 32.80 18.50 -22.22
N ALA A 10 32.19 19.41 -22.97
CA ALA A 10 31.45 19.20 -24.19
C ALA A 10 32.30 19.69 -25.38
N ASP A 11 31.97 19.18 -26.57
CA ASP A 11 32.41 19.63 -27.90
C ASP A 11 33.90 19.53 -28.27
N ARG A 12 34.17 18.72 -29.32
CA ARG A 12 34.97 19.11 -30.49
C ARG A 12 34.89 18.06 -31.62
N THR A 13 34.27 18.47 -32.73
CA THR A 13 34.42 17.89 -34.07
C THR A 13 35.83 18.07 -34.64
N PRO A 14 36.20 17.24 -35.64
CA PRO A 14 36.83 17.76 -36.84
C PRO A 14 36.09 17.38 -38.13
N MET A 15 35.96 18.36 -39.03
CA MET A 15 35.57 18.22 -40.43
C MET A 15 36.69 17.60 -41.26
N ILE A 16 36.35 16.65 -42.15
CA ILE A 16 37.13 16.32 -43.35
C ILE A 16 36.18 16.16 -44.54
N HIS A 17 36.41 16.96 -45.58
CA HIS A 17 35.79 16.91 -46.91
C HIS A 17 36.27 15.70 -47.72
N ILE A 18 35.47 15.18 -48.68
CA ILE A 18 35.82 14.99 -50.10
C ILE A 18 34.66 14.36 -50.93
N LYS A 19 34.39 15.04 -52.06
CA LYS A 19 33.83 14.70 -53.39
C LYS A 19 32.42 14.12 -53.60
N THR A 20 31.70 14.87 -54.43
CA THR A 20 30.51 14.58 -55.22
C THR A 20 30.84 13.87 -56.55
N ASP A 21 30.03 12.90 -56.94
CA ASP A 21 29.80 12.50 -58.35
C ASP A 21 28.28 12.34 -58.60
N PRO A 22 27.73 12.76 -59.76
CA PRO A 22 26.29 12.81 -60.00
C PRO A 22 25.76 11.49 -60.56
N VAL A 23 24.75 10.89 -59.90
CA VAL A 23 24.05 9.71 -60.42
C VAL A 23 22.91 10.14 -61.34
N SER A 24 23.04 9.75 -62.61
CA SER A 24 22.08 9.97 -63.68
C SER A 24 20.73 9.27 -63.44
N SER A 25 19.64 10.03 -63.45
CA SER A 25 18.28 9.51 -63.58
C SER A 25 17.96 9.16 -65.04
N ASN A 26 17.98 7.87 -65.42
CA ASN A 26 17.18 7.32 -66.55
C ASN A 26 17.51 5.84 -66.88
N LYS A 27 17.32 4.89 -65.95
CA LYS A 27 17.43 3.44 -66.28
C LYS A 27 16.34 2.50 -65.74
N THR A 28 15.33 3.00 -65.04
CA THR A 28 14.23 2.15 -64.51
C THR A 28 13.02 2.06 -65.45
N TRP A 29 12.72 3.11 -66.23
CA TRP A 29 11.51 3.12 -67.09
C TRP A 29 11.62 2.28 -68.37
N THR A 30 12.82 1.93 -68.82
CA THR A 30 13.02 1.17 -70.06
C THR A 30 12.88 -0.35 -69.90
N ARG A 31 12.96 -0.91 -68.68
CA ARG A 31 12.81 -2.36 -68.43
C ARG A 31 11.34 -2.81 -68.32
N ILE A 32 10.46 -1.95 -67.78
CA ILE A 32 9.03 -2.25 -67.64
C ILE A 32 8.33 -2.22 -69.01
N ALA A 33 8.64 -1.21 -69.84
CA ALA A 33 8.06 -1.10 -71.18
C ALA A 33 8.44 -2.29 -72.10
N PHE A 34 9.65 -2.84 -71.96
CA PHE A 34 10.08 -4.02 -72.73
C PHE A 34 9.36 -5.31 -72.27
N TRP A 35 9.09 -5.46 -70.97
CA TRP A 35 8.37 -6.61 -70.43
C TRP A 35 6.89 -6.60 -70.81
N VAL A 36 6.24 -5.43 -70.79
CA VAL A 36 4.82 -5.26 -71.18
C VAL A 36 4.61 -5.53 -72.66
N ARG A 37 5.56 -5.16 -73.54
CA ARG A 37 5.43 -5.37 -74.99
C ARG A 37 5.56 -6.84 -75.42
N LYS A 38 6.31 -7.66 -74.68
CA LYS A 38 6.53 -9.08 -74.99
C LYS A 38 5.48 -10.02 -74.39
N ASN A 39 4.70 -9.55 -73.41
CA ASN A 39 3.71 -10.34 -72.67
C ASN A 39 2.32 -9.67 -72.67
N THR A 40 1.90 -9.08 -73.80
CA THR A 40 0.60 -8.42 -73.95
C THR A 40 -0.57 -9.37 -73.70
N ALA A 41 -0.47 -10.63 -74.13
CA ALA A 41 -1.50 -11.65 -73.85
C ALA A 41 -1.59 -12.02 -72.36
N LEU A 42 -0.44 -12.12 -71.66
CA LEU A 42 -0.39 -12.48 -70.24
C LEU A 42 -0.87 -11.32 -69.34
N THR A 43 -0.55 -10.09 -69.73
CA THR A 43 -0.98 -8.88 -69.01
C THR A 43 -2.47 -8.61 -69.21
N LEU A 44 -3.02 -8.84 -70.41
CA LEU A 44 -4.46 -8.80 -70.65
C LEU A 44 -5.20 -9.92 -69.90
N ALA A 45 -4.64 -11.12 -69.83
CA ALA A 45 -5.22 -12.24 -69.06
C ALA A 45 -5.23 -11.96 -67.55
N MET A 46 -4.15 -11.38 -67.00
CA MET A 46 -4.10 -10.94 -65.60
C MET A 46 -5.07 -9.78 -65.31
N MET A 47 -5.17 -8.81 -66.21
CA MET A 47 -6.12 -7.70 -66.04
C MET A 47 -7.57 -8.19 -66.12
N LEU A 48 -7.87 -9.14 -67.01
CA LEU A 48 -9.18 -9.78 -67.08
C LEU A 48 -9.46 -10.63 -65.84
N ALA A 49 -8.48 -11.37 -65.32
CA ALA A 49 -8.63 -12.13 -64.07
C ALA A 49 -8.81 -11.23 -62.85
N CYS A 50 -8.10 -10.09 -62.77
CA CYS A 50 -8.28 -9.06 -61.74
C CYS A 50 -9.63 -8.34 -61.87
N PHE A 51 -10.09 -8.09 -63.10
CA PHE A 51 -11.41 -7.48 -63.34
C PHE A 51 -12.55 -8.46 -63.03
N LEU A 52 -12.42 -9.73 -63.42
CA LEU A 52 -13.38 -10.77 -63.09
C LEU A 52 -13.40 -11.05 -61.58
N THR A 53 -12.25 -11.11 -60.91
CA THR A 53 -12.22 -11.19 -59.43
C THR A 53 -12.81 -9.93 -58.77
N TYR A 54 -12.57 -8.73 -59.29
CA TYR A 54 -13.18 -7.50 -58.78
C TYR A 54 -14.70 -7.44 -59.01
N VAL A 55 -15.20 -7.97 -60.13
CA VAL A 55 -16.63 -8.01 -60.47
C VAL A 55 -17.36 -9.15 -59.74
N PHE A 56 -16.74 -10.32 -59.57
CA PHE A 56 -17.31 -11.49 -58.89
C PHE A 56 -17.05 -11.54 -57.38
N LEU A 57 -16.09 -10.77 -56.84
CA LEU A 57 -15.89 -10.56 -55.40
C LEU A 57 -16.44 -9.21 -54.92
N ARG A 58 -17.37 -8.58 -55.66
CA ARG A 58 -18.24 -7.58 -55.03
C ARG A 58 -19.07 -8.29 -53.97
N PRO A 59 -19.00 -7.91 -52.69
CA PRO A 59 -19.84 -8.51 -51.67
C PRO A 59 -21.29 -8.10 -51.93
N THR A 60 -22.05 -9.01 -52.52
CA THR A 60 -23.51 -8.96 -52.57
C THR A 60 -24.06 -9.44 -51.22
N SER A 61 -23.95 -8.62 -50.17
CA SER A 61 -24.94 -8.65 -49.08
C SER A 61 -24.76 -7.49 -48.09
N PRO A 62 -25.78 -6.65 -47.87
CA PRO A 62 -25.88 -5.79 -46.70
C PRO A 62 -26.31 -6.64 -45.49
N SER A 63 -25.39 -7.44 -44.95
CA SER A 63 -25.66 -8.20 -43.70
C SER A 63 -24.57 -8.10 -42.66
N SER A 64 -23.34 -7.68 -42.98
CA SER A 64 -22.31 -7.49 -41.94
C SER A 64 -22.66 -6.35 -40.99
N ASP A 65 -23.18 -5.21 -41.48
CA ASP A 65 -23.56 -4.09 -40.60
C ASP A 65 -24.80 -4.39 -39.75
N LYS A 66 -25.76 -5.16 -40.28
CA LYS A 66 -26.92 -5.63 -39.51
C LYS A 66 -26.55 -6.73 -38.52
N ILE A 67 -25.60 -7.61 -38.86
CA ILE A 67 -25.08 -8.63 -37.95
C ILE A 67 -24.26 -7.96 -36.84
N PHE A 68 -23.38 -7.01 -37.16
CA PHE A 68 -22.63 -6.22 -36.18
C PHE A 68 -23.53 -5.31 -35.33
N GLN A 69 -24.60 -4.74 -35.88
CA GLN A 69 -25.62 -4.01 -35.10
C GLN A 69 -26.46 -4.96 -34.23
N SER A 70 -26.82 -6.17 -34.73
CA SER A 70 -27.54 -7.17 -33.93
C SER A 70 -26.65 -7.78 -32.83
N LEU A 71 -25.35 -7.86 -33.07
CA LEU A 71 -24.35 -8.27 -32.08
C LEU A 71 -24.14 -7.14 -31.07
N ARG A 72 -23.97 -5.88 -31.49
CA ARG A 72 -23.93 -4.71 -30.57
C ARG A 72 -25.18 -4.60 -29.69
N GLY A 73 -26.35 -4.92 -30.24
CA GLY A 73 -27.61 -4.96 -29.49
C GLY A 73 -27.79 -6.19 -28.58
N ARG A 74 -26.97 -7.24 -28.76
CA ARG A 74 -26.93 -8.46 -27.92
C ARG A 74 -25.77 -8.48 -26.93
N PHE A 75 -24.74 -7.67 -27.15
CA PHE A 75 -23.69 -7.40 -26.18
C PHE A 75 -24.21 -6.32 -25.23
N ASP A 76 -25.04 -6.72 -24.28
CA ASP A 76 -25.26 -5.88 -23.10
C ASP A 76 -23.93 -5.85 -22.32
N PRO A 77 -23.23 -4.71 -22.20
CA PRO A 77 -22.03 -4.63 -21.37
C PRO A 77 -22.33 -4.98 -19.91
N ALA A 78 -23.59 -4.94 -19.47
CA ALA A 78 -24.00 -5.37 -18.13
C ALA A 78 -23.88 -6.89 -17.93
N LEU A 79 -23.91 -7.72 -18.99
CA LEU A 79 -23.73 -9.18 -18.89
C LEU A 79 -22.29 -9.59 -18.49
N PHE A 80 -21.32 -8.70 -18.69
CA PHE A 80 -19.91 -8.90 -18.27
C PHE A 80 -19.53 -8.06 -17.05
N ARG A 81 -20.44 -7.24 -16.51
CA ARG A 81 -20.16 -6.49 -15.28
C ARG A 81 -20.24 -7.42 -14.10
N LEU A 82 -19.19 -7.42 -13.31
CA LEU A 82 -19.21 -8.07 -12.02
C LEU A 82 -20.19 -7.31 -11.10
N PRO A 83 -20.98 -7.98 -10.24
CA PRO A 83 -22.00 -7.34 -9.39
C PRO A 83 -21.50 -6.19 -8.50
N HIS A 84 -20.18 -6.09 -8.25
CA HIS A 84 -19.61 -4.95 -7.53
C HIS A 84 -19.43 -3.70 -8.40
N GLN A 85 -19.43 -3.82 -9.73
CA GLN A 85 -19.35 -2.71 -10.69
C GLN A 85 -20.70 -2.02 -10.91
N ASP A 86 -21.81 -2.56 -10.38
CA ASP A 86 -23.13 -1.93 -10.45
C ASP A 86 -23.19 -0.57 -9.74
N LYS A 87 -22.30 -0.35 -8.75
CA LYS A 87 -22.15 0.95 -8.06
C LYS A 87 -21.60 2.07 -8.96
N LEU A 88 -21.09 1.72 -10.15
CA LEU A 88 -20.54 2.67 -11.14
C LEU A 88 -21.58 3.08 -12.19
N ARG A 89 -22.86 2.76 -11.98
CA ARG A 89 -23.92 3.19 -12.90
C ARG A 89 -23.91 4.72 -13.01
N PRO A 90 -23.99 5.27 -14.23
CA PRO A 90 -24.03 6.70 -14.43
C PRO A 90 -25.35 7.26 -13.89
N THR A 91 -25.35 7.73 -12.65
CA THR A 91 -26.33 8.71 -12.18
C THR A 91 -25.93 10.06 -12.77
N SER A 92 -26.90 10.80 -13.31
CA SER A 92 -26.68 12.05 -14.04
C SER A 92 -25.66 12.98 -13.34
N SER A 93 -24.63 13.37 -14.09
CA SER A 93 -23.78 14.57 -13.95
C SER A 93 -22.81 14.75 -12.77
N PHE A 94 -22.64 13.84 -11.81
CA PHE A 94 -21.67 14.09 -10.73
C PHE A 94 -20.27 13.51 -11.03
N GLU A 95 -19.25 14.38 -10.98
CA GLU A 95 -17.82 14.00 -11.04
C GLU A 95 -17.39 13.20 -9.82
N HIS A 96 -18.07 13.40 -8.68
CA HIS A 96 -17.88 12.65 -7.43
C HIS A 96 -19.15 11.87 -7.08
N LEU A 97 -18.99 10.57 -6.82
CA LEU A 97 -20.06 9.69 -6.38
C LEU A 97 -20.10 9.66 -4.85
N GLU A 98 -21.30 9.54 -4.25
CA GLU A 98 -21.47 9.45 -2.79
C GLU A 98 -20.63 8.30 -2.17
N ALA A 99 -20.14 8.53 -0.96
CA ALA A 99 -19.37 7.54 -0.21
C ALA A 99 -20.26 6.36 0.22
N ASP A 100 -19.69 5.16 0.16
CA ASP A 100 -20.29 3.96 0.73
C ASP A 100 -20.32 4.05 2.27
N THR A 101 -21.45 3.65 2.87
CA THR A 101 -21.66 3.74 4.32
C THR A 101 -21.68 2.38 5.03
N PHE A 102 -21.77 1.27 4.28
CA PHE A 102 -21.71 -0.08 4.83
C PHE A 102 -21.09 -1.08 3.83
N LEU A 103 -20.56 -2.18 4.34
CA LEU A 103 -20.11 -3.32 3.54
C LEU A 103 -21.25 -4.32 3.37
N ASP A 104 -21.61 -4.59 2.11
CA ASP A 104 -22.58 -5.64 1.78
C ASP A 104 -21.91 -7.02 1.79
N TRP A 105 -21.96 -7.69 2.94
CA TRP A 105 -21.35 -9.01 3.13
C TRP A 105 -21.95 -10.09 2.24
N SER A 106 -23.19 -9.95 1.78
CA SER A 106 -23.82 -10.92 0.88
C SER A 106 -23.08 -11.03 -0.45
N ARG A 107 -22.43 -9.94 -0.88
CA ARG A 107 -21.62 -9.88 -2.11
C ARG A 107 -20.17 -10.32 -1.91
N VAL A 108 -19.72 -10.43 -0.66
CA VAL A 108 -18.39 -10.92 -0.29
C VAL A 108 -18.41 -12.45 -0.09
N SER A 109 -19.56 -12.99 0.35
CA SER A 109 -19.73 -14.39 0.74
C SER A 109 -20.07 -15.31 -0.43
N ASN A 110 -19.06 -15.74 -1.20
CA ASN A 110 -19.18 -16.95 -2.05
C ASN A 110 -18.67 -18.23 -1.36
N ALA A 111 -18.28 -18.16 -0.09
CA ALA A 111 -17.91 -19.33 0.71
C ALA A 111 -18.25 -19.12 2.19
N SER A 112 -18.86 -20.12 2.80
CA SER A 112 -19.45 -20.16 4.15
C SER A 112 -18.44 -20.17 5.31
N THR A 113 -17.18 -19.78 5.08
CA THR A 113 -16.11 -19.89 6.10
C THR A 113 -15.06 -18.76 6.09
N LYS A 114 -15.29 -17.63 5.41
CA LYS A 114 -14.30 -16.53 5.41
C LYS A 114 -14.33 -15.74 6.72
N VAL A 115 -13.15 -15.50 7.29
CA VAL A 115 -12.94 -14.50 8.34
C VAL A 115 -13.47 -13.15 7.83
N LYS A 116 -14.09 -12.33 8.68
CA LYS A 116 -14.50 -10.99 8.26
C LYS A 116 -13.28 -10.05 8.21
N GLY A 117 -12.51 -10.18 7.14
CA GLY A 117 -11.32 -9.39 6.83
C GLY A 117 -11.53 -8.46 5.64
N ALA A 118 -10.77 -7.36 5.58
CA ALA A 118 -10.69 -6.48 4.41
C ALA A 118 -9.30 -5.85 4.29
N PHE A 119 -8.90 -5.51 3.06
CA PHE A 119 -7.81 -4.57 2.85
C PHE A 119 -8.33 -3.15 3.05
N VAL A 120 -7.66 -2.37 3.88
CA VAL A 120 -8.06 -0.98 4.17
C VAL A 120 -6.93 -0.06 3.77
N VAL A 121 -7.30 0.94 2.97
CA VAL A 121 -6.39 1.93 2.40
C VAL A 121 -6.90 3.32 2.77
N VAL A 122 -6.03 4.15 3.33
CA VAL A 122 -6.26 5.60 3.39
C VAL A 122 -5.46 6.23 2.26
N ALA A 123 -6.14 6.88 1.31
CA ALA A 123 -5.52 7.39 0.08
C ALA A 123 -6.10 8.75 -0.33
N ARG A 124 -5.38 9.44 -1.20
CA ARG A 124 -5.86 10.62 -1.93
C ARG A 124 -6.02 10.33 -3.42
N GLU A 125 -6.72 11.23 -4.09
CA GLU A 125 -6.96 11.20 -5.53
C GLU A 125 -5.65 11.05 -6.33
N GLU A 126 -4.60 11.80 -5.97
CA GLU A 126 -3.29 11.79 -6.64
C GLU A 126 -2.51 10.47 -6.47
N GLU A 127 -2.91 9.61 -5.54
CA GLU A 127 -2.25 8.32 -5.28
C GLU A 127 -2.82 7.18 -6.12
N LEU A 128 -3.81 7.46 -6.99
CA LEU A 128 -4.51 6.51 -7.84
C LEU A 128 -3.60 5.47 -8.48
N TYR A 129 -2.64 5.89 -9.30
CA TYR A 129 -1.81 4.95 -10.05
C TYR A 129 -0.87 4.13 -9.15
N ARG A 130 -0.38 4.72 -8.06
CA ARG A 130 0.43 4.01 -7.08
C ARG A 130 -0.39 2.96 -6.34
N LEU A 131 -1.61 3.30 -5.94
CA LEU A 131 -2.54 2.36 -5.32
C LEU A 131 -2.91 1.23 -6.28
N ARG A 132 -3.20 1.53 -7.55
CA ARG A 132 -3.50 0.51 -8.56
C ARG A 132 -2.37 -0.49 -8.71
N ALA A 133 -1.12 -0.04 -8.79
CA ALA A 133 0.04 -0.93 -8.86
C ALA A 133 0.10 -1.84 -7.62
N THR A 134 -0.04 -1.27 -6.42
CA THR A 134 -0.08 -2.04 -5.17
C THR A 134 -1.22 -3.07 -5.15
N MET A 135 -2.42 -2.70 -5.63
CA MET A 135 -3.55 -3.63 -5.71
C MET A 135 -3.23 -4.80 -6.64
N LEU A 136 -2.66 -4.55 -7.82
CA LEU A 136 -2.26 -5.62 -8.75
C LEU A 136 -1.25 -6.58 -8.11
N ASP A 137 -0.29 -6.07 -7.34
CA ASP A 137 0.66 -6.91 -6.59
C ASP A 137 -0.08 -7.79 -5.58
N VAL A 138 -0.97 -7.22 -4.76
CA VAL A 138 -1.77 -7.98 -3.77
C VAL A 138 -2.70 -8.99 -4.44
N GLU A 139 -3.37 -8.63 -5.52
CA GLU A 139 -4.29 -9.52 -6.25
C GLU A 139 -3.53 -10.71 -6.85
N SER A 140 -2.42 -10.45 -7.55
CA SER A 140 -1.62 -11.49 -8.20
C SER A 140 -0.97 -12.47 -7.22
N HIS A 141 -0.41 -11.95 -6.13
CA HIS A 141 0.32 -12.76 -5.16
C HIS A 141 -0.56 -13.33 -4.03
N PHE A 142 -1.80 -12.87 -3.87
CA PHE A 142 -2.69 -13.32 -2.79
C PHE A 142 -4.17 -13.32 -3.18
N ASN A 143 -4.75 -12.14 -3.41
CA ASN A 143 -6.19 -11.96 -3.25
C ASN A 143 -7.05 -12.55 -4.38
N ASN A 144 -6.48 -12.84 -5.56
CA ASN A 144 -7.20 -13.60 -6.60
C ASN A 144 -7.65 -14.98 -6.11
N ARG A 145 -6.97 -15.56 -5.10
CA ARG A 145 -7.35 -16.86 -4.50
C ARG A 145 -8.37 -16.75 -3.37
N TYR A 146 -8.43 -15.61 -2.69
CA TYR A 146 -9.17 -15.47 -1.42
C TYR A 146 -10.30 -14.44 -1.47
N SER A 147 -10.30 -13.52 -2.44
CA SER A 147 -11.35 -12.54 -2.72
C SER A 147 -11.85 -11.75 -1.50
N TYR A 148 -10.93 -11.27 -0.66
CA TYR A 148 -11.23 -10.33 0.40
C TYR A 148 -11.55 -8.94 -0.18
N PRO A 149 -12.51 -8.20 0.41
CA PRO A 149 -12.92 -6.90 -0.10
C PRO A 149 -11.86 -5.82 0.17
N TRP A 150 -11.91 -4.76 -0.63
CA TRP A 150 -11.14 -3.54 -0.47
C TRP A 150 -12.01 -2.40 0.08
N VAL A 151 -11.48 -1.68 1.05
CA VAL A 151 -12.05 -0.45 1.61
C VAL A 151 -11.05 0.68 1.41
N ILE A 152 -11.45 1.71 0.68
CA ILE A 152 -10.59 2.84 0.34
C ILE A 152 -11.23 4.10 0.90
N ILE A 153 -10.56 4.74 1.85
CA ILE A 153 -11.07 5.90 2.57
C ILE A 153 -10.21 7.11 2.22
N GLY A 154 -10.85 8.23 1.89
CA GLY A 154 -10.17 9.49 1.59
C GLY A 154 -10.69 10.64 2.44
N PRO A 155 -9.94 11.74 2.54
CA PRO A 155 -10.41 12.97 3.18
C PRO A 155 -11.43 13.75 2.34
N THR A 156 -11.58 13.37 1.06
CA THR A 156 -12.52 13.93 0.09
C THR A 156 -13.18 12.79 -0.68
N LEU A 157 -14.31 13.07 -1.32
CA LEU A 157 -14.95 12.10 -2.20
C LEU A 157 -14.04 11.80 -3.40
N PHE A 158 -13.81 10.51 -3.67
CA PHE A 158 -13.07 10.09 -4.85
C PHE A 158 -13.85 10.37 -6.12
N SER A 159 -13.14 10.81 -7.17
CA SER A 159 -13.77 11.04 -8.46
C SER A 159 -14.30 9.74 -9.07
N ARG A 160 -15.19 9.88 -10.04
CA ARG A 160 -15.62 8.77 -10.88
C ARG A 160 -14.43 8.08 -11.56
N HIS A 161 -13.46 8.85 -12.04
CA HIS A 161 -12.25 8.32 -12.68
C HIS A 161 -11.47 7.41 -11.72
N PHE A 162 -11.22 7.87 -10.49
CA PHE A 162 -10.57 7.08 -9.46
C PHE A 162 -11.33 5.79 -9.16
N ARG A 163 -12.64 5.91 -8.90
CA ARG A 163 -13.50 4.77 -8.54
C ARG A 163 -13.57 3.74 -9.66
N GLU A 164 -13.73 4.17 -10.91
CA GLU A 164 -13.75 3.28 -12.07
C GLU A 164 -12.41 2.53 -12.20
N LEU A 165 -11.30 3.26 -12.22
CA LEU A 165 -9.97 2.68 -12.41
C LEU A 165 -9.59 1.69 -11.30
N ILE A 166 -9.89 2.00 -10.05
CA ILE A 166 -9.66 1.12 -8.91
C ILE A 166 -10.57 -0.12 -8.95
N THR A 167 -11.87 0.06 -9.20
CA THR A 167 -12.83 -1.06 -9.22
C THR A 167 -12.48 -2.06 -10.32
N HIS A 168 -11.93 -1.62 -11.45
CA HIS A 168 -11.47 -2.48 -12.55
C HIS A 168 -10.09 -3.12 -12.31
N THR A 169 -9.47 -2.91 -11.15
CA THR A 169 -8.17 -3.51 -10.81
C THR A 169 -8.31 -4.86 -10.09
N THR A 170 -9.51 -5.20 -9.59
CA THR A 170 -9.77 -6.43 -8.85
C THR A 170 -11.14 -7.02 -9.18
N ASN A 171 -11.27 -8.33 -9.05
CA ASN A 171 -12.55 -9.04 -9.09
C ASN A 171 -13.28 -9.02 -7.72
N SER A 172 -12.60 -8.60 -6.65
CA SER A 172 -13.14 -8.51 -5.30
C SER A 172 -13.99 -7.25 -5.13
N PRO A 173 -14.97 -7.24 -4.20
CA PRO A 173 -15.75 -6.05 -3.92
C PRO A 173 -14.87 -4.89 -3.42
N VAL A 174 -15.17 -3.68 -3.90
CA VAL A 174 -14.49 -2.45 -3.48
C VAL A 174 -15.54 -1.48 -2.91
N SER A 175 -15.21 -0.83 -1.80
CA SER A 175 -16.03 0.24 -1.21
C SER A 175 -15.19 1.49 -0.95
N PHE A 176 -15.80 2.65 -1.15
CA PHE A 176 -15.16 3.96 -1.07
C PHE A 176 -15.77 4.79 0.06
N GLY A 177 -15.01 5.07 1.11
CA GLY A 177 -15.45 5.85 2.26
C GLY A 177 -14.91 7.29 2.26
N LEU A 178 -15.62 8.17 2.98
CA LEU A 178 -15.18 9.53 3.28
C LEU A 178 -14.85 9.61 4.76
N ALA A 179 -13.63 10.01 5.10
CA ALA A 179 -13.25 10.34 6.47
C ALA A 179 -14.06 11.59 6.92
N PRO A 180 -14.86 11.49 8.00
CA PRO A 180 -15.61 12.63 8.51
C PRO A 180 -14.69 13.81 8.82
N SER A 181 -15.08 15.03 8.42
CA SER A 181 -14.21 16.20 8.58
C SER A 181 -13.86 16.48 10.05
N ILE A 182 -14.75 16.17 11.00
CA ILE A 182 -14.49 16.34 12.43
C ILE A 182 -13.40 15.39 12.97
N GLU A 183 -13.23 14.23 12.32
CA GLU A 183 -12.21 13.24 12.67
C GLU A 183 -10.89 13.49 11.92
N TRP A 184 -10.98 14.11 10.74
CA TRP A 184 -9.83 14.38 9.89
C TRP A 184 -9.10 15.70 10.19
N GLN A 185 -9.84 16.77 10.49
CA GLN A 185 -9.28 18.11 10.70
C GLN A 185 -8.64 18.27 12.09
N GLU A 186 -7.88 19.36 12.27
CA GLU A 186 -7.34 19.74 13.58
C GLU A 186 -8.49 19.94 14.59
N PRO A 187 -8.41 19.33 15.78
CA PRO A 187 -9.38 19.59 16.82
C PRO A 187 -9.18 21.00 17.43
N TYR A 188 -10.23 21.53 18.06
CA TYR A 188 -10.26 22.94 18.51
C TYR A 188 -9.20 23.31 19.55
N TRP A 189 -8.63 22.34 20.28
CA TRP A 189 -7.57 22.58 21.26
C TRP A 189 -6.18 22.72 20.62
N ILE A 190 -6.06 22.49 19.31
CA ILE A 190 -4.80 22.67 18.59
C ILE A 190 -4.68 24.12 18.11
N ASP A 191 -3.74 24.85 18.70
CA ASP A 191 -3.21 26.10 18.12
C ASP A 191 -2.60 25.85 16.73
N ILE A 192 -3.35 26.22 15.70
CA ILE A 192 -2.97 26.03 14.30
C ILE A 192 -1.69 26.80 13.95
N ARG A 193 -1.50 28.02 14.50
CA ARG A 193 -0.30 28.82 14.20
C ARG A 193 0.95 28.14 14.75
N LYS A 194 0.87 27.62 15.97
CA LYS A 194 1.97 26.85 16.56
C LYS A 194 2.29 25.59 15.75
N ALA A 195 1.27 24.87 15.26
CA ALA A 195 1.47 23.70 14.41
C ALA A 195 2.12 24.07 13.05
N GLU A 196 1.69 25.16 12.43
CA GLU A 196 2.30 25.67 11.20
C GLU A 196 3.76 26.10 11.39
N ASP A 197 4.09 26.74 12.52
CA ASP A 197 5.46 27.16 12.79
C ASP A 197 6.38 25.96 13.06
N ALA A 198 5.89 24.94 13.78
CA ALA A 198 6.61 23.66 13.91
C ALA A 198 6.82 22.97 12.55
N SER A 199 5.80 22.99 11.69
CA SER A 199 5.86 22.46 10.32
C SER A 199 6.93 23.16 9.49
N LYS A 200 6.99 24.49 9.54
CA LYS A 200 8.04 25.30 8.88
C LYS A 200 9.43 25.03 9.45
N GLU A 201 9.56 24.87 10.76
CA GLU A 201 10.85 24.53 11.38
C GLU A 201 11.36 23.17 10.88
N MET A 202 10.51 22.15 10.85
CA MET A 202 10.89 20.83 10.35
C MET A 202 11.23 20.88 8.85
N SER A 203 10.49 21.65 8.06
CA SER A 203 10.80 21.88 6.65
C SER A 203 12.20 22.49 6.45
N ARG A 204 12.57 23.50 7.26
CA ARG A 204 13.92 24.11 7.21
C ARG A 204 15.04 23.14 7.56
N LYS A 205 14.74 22.11 8.36
CA LYS A 205 15.67 21.05 8.75
C LYS A 205 15.71 19.89 7.74
N ASP A 206 15.01 19.99 6.61
CA ASP A 206 14.87 18.94 5.60
C ASP A 206 14.38 17.61 6.19
N LEU A 207 13.50 17.72 7.19
CA LEU A 207 12.90 16.58 7.84
C LEU A 207 11.77 16.04 6.98
N SER A 208 11.91 14.80 6.51
CA SER A 208 10.92 14.13 5.64
C SER A 208 9.48 14.31 6.13
N LYS A 209 8.59 14.78 5.26
CA LYS A 209 7.16 15.01 5.53
C LYS A 209 6.91 15.99 6.70
N GLY A 210 7.92 16.73 7.16
CA GLY A 210 7.83 17.66 8.28
C GLY A 210 6.90 18.83 8.02
N GLU A 211 6.78 19.23 6.76
CA GLU A 211 5.92 20.30 6.26
C GLU A 211 4.44 19.87 6.07
N SER A 212 4.17 18.56 6.04
CA SER A 212 2.91 18.04 5.50
C SER A 212 1.79 17.96 6.54
N MET A 213 0.87 18.92 6.53
CA MET A 213 -0.35 18.86 7.35
C MET A 213 -1.25 17.68 6.98
N TYR A 214 -1.30 17.31 5.70
CA TYR A 214 -2.00 16.08 5.28
C TYR A 214 -1.46 14.85 6.01
N TRP A 215 -0.13 14.69 6.08
CA TRP A 215 0.47 13.54 6.73
C TRP A 215 0.12 13.48 8.22
N ARG A 216 0.12 14.64 8.91
CA ARG A 216 -0.25 14.76 10.34
C ARG A 216 -1.69 14.35 10.61
N ARG A 217 -2.61 14.84 9.78
CA ARG A 217 -4.04 14.47 9.83
C ARG A 217 -4.23 12.98 9.57
N MET A 218 -3.53 12.45 8.57
CA MET A 218 -3.58 11.04 8.19
C MET A 218 -3.06 10.12 9.30
N THR A 219 -1.95 10.45 9.96
CA THR A 219 -1.42 9.63 11.07
C THR A 219 -2.33 9.68 12.29
N ARG A 220 -2.86 10.84 12.64
CA ARG A 220 -3.91 10.97 13.67
C ARG A 220 -5.14 10.13 13.34
N TYR A 221 -5.64 10.24 12.09
CA TYR A 221 -6.81 9.49 11.62
C TYR A 221 -6.60 7.97 11.69
N ASN A 222 -5.45 7.48 11.21
CA ASN A 222 -5.08 6.07 11.32
C ASN A 222 -5.00 5.58 12.77
N MET A 223 -4.48 6.43 13.68
CA MET A 223 -4.28 6.05 15.07
C MET A 223 -5.62 5.94 15.81
N GLY A 224 -6.53 6.90 15.65
CA GLY A 224 -7.70 7.03 16.55
C GLY A 224 -9.08 6.81 15.92
N PHE A 225 -9.25 7.07 14.63
CA PHE A 225 -10.59 7.18 14.03
C PHE A 225 -10.89 6.08 13.01
N LEU A 226 -9.89 5.65 12.25
CA LEU A 226 -10.05 4.69 11.16
C LEU A 226 -10.79 3.42 11.60
N ALA A 227 -10.45 2.86 12.78
CA ALA A 227 -11.06 1.64 13.30
C ALA A 227 -12.58 1.75 13.54
N PHE A 228 -13.11 2.97 13.69
CA PHE A 228 -14.53 3.25 13.92
C PHE A 228 -15.30 3.62 12.66
N HIS A 229 -14.62 3.74 11.52
CA HIS A 229 -15.27 4.10 10.27
C HIS A 229 -16.42 3.12 9.95
N PRO A 230 -17.59 3.59 9.47
CA PRO A 230 -18.76 2.73 9.25
C PRO A 230 -18.52 1.49 8.38
N LEU A 231 -17.68 1.62 7.33
CA LEU A 231 -17.27 0.50 6.48
C LEU A 231 -16.47 -0.59 7.21
N LEU A 232 -15.91 -0.31 8.38
CA LEU A 232 -15.15 -1.28 9.18
C LEU A 232 -16.00 -1.90 10.29
N LYS A 233 -17.24 -1.44 10.51
CA LYS A 233 -18.07 -1.82 11.66
C LYS A 233 -18.13 -3.33 11.90
N ASP A 234 -18.42 -4.09 10.84
CA ASP A 234 -18.68 -5.52 10.91
C ASP A 234 -17.44 -6.39 10.66
N LEU A 235 -16.25 -5.80 10.51
CA LEU A 235 -15.00 -6.51 10.30
C LEU A 235 -14.42 -7.01 11.63
N GLU A 236 -13.81 -8.20 11.61
CA GLU A 236 -13.01 -8.75 12.70
C GLU A 236 -11.56 -8.25 12.61
N PHE A 237 -11.01 -8.23 11.39
CA PHE A 237 -9.63 -7.84 11.10
C PHE A 237 -9.58 -6.88 9.93
N TYR A 238 -8.58 -6.00 9.93
CA TYR A 238 -8.21 -5.32 8.71
C TYR A 238 -6.71 -5.38 8.44
N TRP A 239 -6.39 -5.46 7.15
CA TRP A 239 -5.04 -5.40 6.64
C TRP A 239 -4.79 -3.98 6.12
N LYS A 240 -3.91 -3.23 6.78
CA LYS A 240 -3.51 -1.89 6.33
C LYS A 240 -2.65 -2.01 5.09
N VAL A 241 -3.09 -1.44 3.97
CA VAL A 241 -2.33 -1.39 2.71
C VAL A 241 -2.01 0.07 2.37
N GLN A 242 -0.76 0.33 2.02
CA GLN A 242 -0.29 1.68 1.67
C GLN A 242 -0.12 1.82 0.15
N PRO A 243 -0.64 2.90 -0.47
CA PRO A 243 -0.38 3.19 -1.88
C PRO A 243 1.12 3.24 -2.18
N GLY A 244 1.54 2.54 -3.24
CA GLY A 244 2.95 2.44 -3.63
C GLY A 244 3.78 1.51 -2.74
N SER A 245 3.15 0.61 -1.98
CA SER A 245 3.83 -0.59 -1.47
C SER A 245 3.87 -1.68 -2.55
N ASN A 246 4.87 -2.56 -2.47
CA ASN A 246 5.04 -3.68 -3.37
C ASN A 246 4.95 -5.00 -2.61
N TYR A 247 4.19 -5.94 -3.17
CA TYR A 247 4.12 -7.32 -2.70
C TYR A 247 4.82 -8.18 -3.74
N HIS A 248 5.99 -8.69 -3.38
CA HIS A 248 6.91 -9.25 -4.37
C HIS A 248 6.79 -10.76 -4.52
N CYS A 249 6.16 -11.46 -3.57
CA CYS A 249 6.15 -12.93 -3.52
C CYS A 249 4.74 -13.44 -3.20
N ASP A 250 4.43 -14.64 -3.69
CA ASP A 250 3.19 -15.37 -3.40
C ASP A 250 3.03 -15.60 -1.89
N ILE A 251 1.88 -15.17 -1.36
CA ILE A 251 1.46 -15.40 0.02
C ILE A 251 0.68 -16.71 0.07
N GLN A 252 1.34 -17.76 0.54
CA GLN A 252 0.86 -19.15 0.40
C GLN A 252 -0.39 -19.44 1.24
N HIS A 253 -0.49 -18.86 2.43
CA HIS A 253 -1.58 -19.10 3.37
C HIS A 253 -2.41 -17.85 3.60
N ASP A 254 -3.67 -18.02 3.98
CA ASP A 254 -4.57 -16.91 4.33
C ASP A 254 -4.16 -16.28 5.67
N PRO A 255 -3.64 -15.03 5.68
CA PRO A 255 -3.22 -14.39 6.91
C PRO A 255 -4.38 -14.08 7.86
N PHE A 256 -5.59 -13.81 7.34
CA PHE A 256 -6.76 -13.55 8.17
C PHE A 256 -7.23 -14.82 8.88
N GLU A 257 -7.24 -15.95 8.17
CA GLU A 257 -7.56 -17.25 8.77
C GLU A 257 -6.54 -17.62 9.84
N ARG A 258 -5.24 -17.41 9.58
CA ARG A 258 -4.18 -17.64 10.57
C ARG A 258 -4.41 -16.79 11.82
N MET A 259 -4.68 -15.50 11.65
CA MET A 259 -4.96 -14.58 12.77
C MET A 259 -6.11 -15.10 13.64
N LYS A 260 -7.22 -15.52 13.02
CA LYS A 260 -8.39 -16.06 13.72
C LYS A 260 -8.09 -17.39 14.42
N ARG A 261 -7.50 -18.35 13.72
CA ARG A 261 -7.18 -19.69 14.23
C ARG A 261 -6.21 -19.63 15.40
N GLU A 262 -5.17 -18.83 15.30
CA GLU A 262 -4.12 -18.68 16.31
C GLU A 262 -4.46 -17.62 17.38
N LYS A 263 -5.67 -17.04 17.32
CA LYS A 263 -6.16 -16.00 18.25
C LYS A 263 -5.20 -14.80 18.36
N LYS A 264 -4.58 -14.43 17.24
CA LYS A 264 -3.70 -13.27 17.15
C LYS A 264 -4.54 -12.00 17.05
N LYS A 265 -4.04 -10.93 17.66
CA LYS A 265 -4.65 -9.60 17.63
C LYS A 265 -3.89 -8.62 16.76
N PHE A 266 -2.61 -8.86 16.52
CA PHE A 266 -1.77 -7.95 15.74
C PHE A 266 -0.67 -8.73 15.00
N SER A 267 -0.50 -8.49 13.70
CA SER A 267 0.55 -9.05 12.85
C SER A 267 1.30 -7.96 12.10
N PHE A 268 2.63 -8.12 11.96
CA PHE A 268 3.49 -7.20 11.22
C PHE A 268 4.61 -7.92 10.50
N ALA A 269 5.16 -7.29 9.46
CA ALA A 269 6.28 -7.84 8.69
C ALA A 269 7.61 -7.10 8.91
N LEU A 270 7.56 -5.79 9.20
CA LEU A 270 8.74 -4.94 9.24
C LEU A 270 8.86 -4.15 10.54
N THR A 271 10.11 -3.78 10.86
CA THR A 271 10.42 -2.98 12.03
C THR A 271 11.44 -1.91 11.66
N MET A 272 11.32 -0.72 12.21
CA MET A 272 12.21 0.40 11.92
C MET A 272 12.60 1.12 13.20
N THR A 273 13.50 2.09 13.08
CA THR A 273 13.80 3.04 14.15
C THR A 273 13.34 4.41 13.67
N GLU A 274 12.52 5.07 14.47
CA GLU A 274 12.03 6.41 14.18
C GLU A 274 13.10 7.46 14.50
N ASN A 275 13.08 8.58 13.78
CA ASN A 275 13.95 9.70 14.08
C ASN A 275 13.49 10.40 15.37
N HIS A 276 14.40 10.51 16.35
CA HIS A 276 14.14 11.18 17.62
C HIS A 276 13.62 12.63 17.48
N GLU A 277 14.00 13.34 16.42
CA GLU A 277 13.51 14.70 16.12
C GLU A 277 11.99 14.74 15.90
N PHE A 278 11.37 13.64 15.47
CA PHE A 278 9.93 13.58 15.18
C PHE A 278 9.07 13.34 16.42
N VAL A 279 9.65 12.76 17.47
CA VAL A 279 8.92 12.13 18.58
C VAL A 279 9.20 12.80 19.93
N ARG A 280 9.67 14.05 19.90
CA ARG A 280 9.84 14.87 21.12
C ARG A 280 8.51 14.93 21.90
N GLY A 281 8.56 14.86 23.22
CA GLY A 281 7.39 14.87 24.09
C GLY A 281 6.61 13.54 24.15
N LEU A 282 6.88 12.58 23.26
CA LEU A 282 6.14 11.32 23.23
C LEU A 282 6.47 10.46 24.46
N ASP A 283 7.74 10.39 24.84
CA ASP A 283 8.19 9.61 25.99
C ASP A 283 7.53 10.11 27.29
N GLU A 284 7.53 11.43 27.48
CA GLU A 284 6.89 12.09 28.63
C GLU A 284 5.39 11.79 28.67
N THR A 285 4.70 11.95 27.53
CA THR A 285 3.25 11.69 27.41
C THR A 285 2.93 10.22 27.74
N VAL A 286 3.76 9.29 27.26
CA VAL A 286 3.57 7.85 27.50
C VAL A 286 3.85 7.49 28.97
N LYS A 287 4.89 8.06 29.57
CA LYS A 287 5.21 7.87 31.00
C LYS A 287 4.08 8.39 31.89
N GLU A 288 3.55 9.56 31.58
CA GLU A 288 2.39 10.13 32.29
C GLU A 288 1.17 9.21 32.16
N PHE A 289 0.87 8.75 30.94
CA PHE A 289 -0.21 7.79 30.73
C PHE A 289 -0.06 6.52 31.58
N ILE A 290 1.14 5.92 31.59
CA ILE A 290 1.46 4.72 32.37
C ILE A 290 1.24 4.95 33.87
N ILE A 291 1.67 6.10 34.41
CA ILE A 291 1.50 6.43 35.83
C ILE A 291 0.03 6.50 36.21
N HIS A 292 -0.81 7.10 35.35
CA HIS A 292 -2.22 7.33 35.62
C HIS A 292 -3.15 6.15 35.26
N HIS A 293 -2.70 5.19 34.45
CA HIS A 293 -3.54 4.09 33.93
C HIS A 293 -2.95 2.70 34.18
N LYS A 294 -2.26 2.49 35.31
CA LYS A 294 -1.56 1.22 35.62
C LYS A 294 -2.45 -0.02 35.52
N ASN A 295 -3.75 0.11 35.81
CA ASN A 295 -4.73 -0.97 35.75
C ASN A 295 -5.08 -1.42 34.33
N MET A 296 -4.78 -0.61 33.31
CA MET A 296 -5.02 -0.92 31.89
C MET A 296 -3.85 -1.67 31.23
N LEU A 297 -2.71 -1.80 31.92
CA LEU A 297 -1.46 -2.26 31.32
C LEU A 297 -1.28 -3.78 31.50
N GLN A 298 -0.75 -4.43 30.46
CA GLN A 298 -0.24 -5.79 30.58
C GLN A 298 1.07 -5.78 31.39
N PRO A 299 1.28 -6.77 32.28
CA PRO A 299 2.55 -6.91 32.96
C PRO A 299 3.71 -6.96 31.97
N VAL A 300 4.79 -6.24 32.26
CA VAL A 300 5.98 -6.16 31.38
C VAL A 300 6.60 -7.54 31.16
N SER A 301 6.43 -8.45 32.11
CA SER A 301 6.80 -9.85 31.94
C SER A 301 6.06 -10.53 30.79
N LYS A 302 4.76 -10.25 30.57
CA LYS A 302 3.92 -10.89 29.56
C LYS A 302 3.83 -10.11 28.24
N SER A 303 4.23 -8.85 28.24
CA SER A 303 4.18 -7.98 27.08
C SER A 303 5.55 -7.88 26.38
N ILE A 304 5.59 -7.08 25.32
CA ILE A 304 6.80 -6.81 24.54
C ILE A 304 7.37 -5.42 24.81
N TYR A 305 6.88 -4.72 25.84
CA TYR A 305 7.28 -3.35 26.18
C TYR A 305 8.80 -3.20 26.36
N LYS A 306 9.46 -4.16 27.02
CA LYS A 306 10.93 -4.20 27.16
C LYS A 306 11.68 -4.16 25.83
N ALA A 307 11.10 -4.66 24.74
CA ALA A 307 11.75 -4.62 23.43
C ALA A 307 11.85 -3.19 22.87
N LEU A 308 10.95 -2.30 23.28
CA LEU A 308 10.93 -0.89 22.87
C LEU A 308 11.90 -0.03 23.68
N LEU A 309 12.41 -0.54 24.80
CA LEU A 309 13.34 0.18 25.66
C LEU A 309 14.80 -0.14 25.29
N HIS A 310 15.71 0.78 25.63
CA HIS A 310 17.12 0.47 25.72
C HIS A 310 17.37 -0.52 26.87
N LYS A 311 18.34 -1.42 26.69
CA LYS A 311 18.75 -2.33 27.76
C LYS A 311 19.26 -1.49 28.94
N SER A 312 18.68 -1.74 30.11
CA SER A 312 19.18 -1.23 31.37
C SER A 312 19.57 -2.42 32.23
N ASP A 313 20.82 -2.44 32.69
CA ASP A 313 21.31 -3.45 33.64
C ASP A 313 20.93 -3.11 35.10
N LYS A 314 20.33 -1.93 35.31
CA LYS A 314 19.87 -1.50 36.64
C LYS A 314 18.53 -2.15 36.97
N LYS A 315 18.42 -2.72 38.17
CA LYS A 315 17.13 -3.14 38.74
C LYS A 315 16.19 -1.93 38.78
N PRO A 316 14.89 -2.10 38.50
CA PRO A 316 13.91 -1.03 38.66
C PRO A 316 13.98 -0.51 40.10
N ASP A 317 14.08 0.81 40.24
CA ASP A 317 13.94 1.45 41.53
C ASP A 317 12.48 1.27 42.00
N GLU A 318 12.28 0.60 43.13
CA GLU A 318 10.94 0.33 43.68
C GLU A 318 10.20 1.61 44.08
N SER A 319 10.92 2.72 44.29
CA SER A 319 10.32 4.04 44.55
C SER A 319 9.91 4.77 43.26
N ASN A 320 10.31 4.29 42.08
CA ASN A 320 9.95 4.89 40.81
C ASN A 320 8.47 4.64 40.50
N PRO A 321 7.65 5.68 40.26
CA PRO A 321 6.23 5.53 39.95
C PRO A 321 5.97 4.71 38.67
N LEU A 322 6.93 4.61 37.74
CA LEU A 322 6.83 3.76 36.55
C LEU A 322 7.05 2.26 36.84
N GLY A 323 7.68 1.91 37.96
CA GLY A 323 7.95 0.51 38.35
C GLY A 323 8.65 -0.28 37.24
N GLU A 324 8.09 -1.44 36.87
CA GLU A 324 8.65 -2.32 35.83
C GLU A 324 8.65 -1.73 34.41
N TYR A 325 7.95 -0.62 34.17
CA TYR A 325 7.91 0.12 32.91
C TYR A 325 9.01 1.20 32.82
N ALA A 326 9.88 1.32 33.81
CA ALA A 326 10.96 2.30 33.78
C ALA A 326 11.99 2.00 32.68
N GLY A 327 12.36 3.02 31.90
CA GLY A 327 13.42 2.94 30.90
C GLY A 327 13.40 4.10 29.91
N TYR A 328 14.30 4.04 28.93
CA TYR A 328 14.39 5.00 27.82
C TYR A 328 13.93 4.34 26.53
N PHE A 329 13.05 4.99 25.77
CA PHE A 329 12.62 4.49 24.47
C PHE A 329 13.79 4.44 23.49
N SER A 330 13.87 3.33 22.77
CA SER A 330 14.85 3.14 21.69
C SER A 330 14.39 3.70 20.35
N ASN A 331 13.17 4.26 20.30
CA ASN A 331 12.45 4.66 19.09
C ASN A 331 12.30 3.53 18.05
N CYS A 332 12.59 2.28 18.42
CA CYS A 332 12.26 1.13 17.62
C CYS A 332 10.73 1.00 17.53
N MET A 333 10.22 0.78 16.32
CA MET A 333 8.80 0.64 16.04
C MET A 333 8.53 -0.49 15.07
N ILE A 334 7.36 -1.08 15.19
CA ILE A 334 6.73 -1.85 14.12
C ILE A 334 6.42 -0.87 12.99
N TYR A 335 6.80 -1.24 11.75
CA TYR A 335 6.50 -0.44 10.57
C TYR A 335 5.13 -0.82 10.04
N ASN A 336 4.10 -0.08 10.48
CA ASN A 336 2.70 -0.45 10.31
C ASN A 336 2.15 -0.21 8.89
N ASN A 337 3.00 0.10 7.91
CA ASN A 337 2.63 0.18 6.49
C ASN A 337 2.17 -1.18 5.95
N PHE A 338 2.67 -2.26 6.55
CA PHE A 338 2.03 -3.57 6.57
C PHE A 338 1.64 -3.90 8.01
N MET A 339 0.36 -4.11 8.24
CA MET A 339 -0.12 -4.76 9.46
C MET A 339 -1.48 -5.42 9.22
N ILE A 340 -1.75 -6.48 9.96
CA ILE A 340 -3.08 -7.08 10.07
C ILE A 340 -3.48 -7.01 11.53
N THR A 341 -4.59 -6.32 11.82
CA THR A 341 -4.95 -6.00 13.20
C THR A 341 -6.41 -6.32 13.48
N SER A 342 -6.68 -6.84 14.67
CA SER A 342 -8.01 -7.04 15.21
C SER A 342 -8.67 -5.69 15.50
N LEU A 343 -9.89 -5.50 15.01
CA LEU A 343 -10.65 -4.30 15.29
C LEU A 343 -11.10 -4.22 16.75
N ASP A 344 -11.31 -5.36 17.42
CA ASP A 344 -11.61 -5.38 18.86
C ASP A 344 -10.46 -4.78 19.68
N PHE A 345 -9.21 -5.02 19.28
CA PHE A 345 -8.06 -4.39 19.93
C PHE A 345 -8.04 -2.88 19.71
N LEU A 346 -8.22 -2.42 18.47
CA LEU A 346 -8.18 -0.98 18.17
C LEU A 346 -9.40 -0.21 18.72
N ARG A 347 -10.49 -0.91 19.01
CA ARG A 347 -11.71 -0.37 19.64
C ARG A 347 -11.73 -0.57 21.16
N SER A 348 -10.69 -1.18 21.73
CA SER A 348 -10.61 -1.42 23.18
C SER A 348 -10.55 -0.13 23.98
N GLU A 349 -11.02 -0.17 25.22
CA GLU A 349 -10.99 0.99 26.13
C GLU A 349 -9.56 1.51 26.32
N GLU A 350 -8.60 0.59 26.49
CA GLU A 350 -7.19 0.89 26.75
C GLU A 350 -6.54 1.60 25.56
N TYR A 351 -6.80 1.11 24.34
CA TYR A 351 -6.27 1.72 23.12
C TYR A 351 -6.83 3.13 22.90
N ASN A 352 -8.13 3.32 23.15
CA ASN A 352 -8.78 4.63 22.99
C ASN A 352 -8.35 5.62 24.06
N ALA A 353 -8.25 5.21 25.33
CA ALA A 353 -7.72 6.05 26.40
C ALA A 353 -6.30 6.53 26.09
N PHE A 354 -5.48 5.66 25.49
CA PHE A 354 -4.14 6.01 25.05
C PHE A 354 -4.13 6.97 23.88
N PHE A 355 -4.94 6.73 22.84
CA PHE A 355 -5.08 7.67 21.73
C PHE A 355 -5.52 9.05 22.22
N ASP A 356 -6.51 9.11 23.10
CA ASP A 356 -7.02 10.33 23.72
C ASP A 356 -5.94 11.13 24.44
N ALA A 357 -5.05 10.47 25.18
CA ALA A 357 -3.93 11.11 25.86
C ALA A 357 -2.95 11.73 24.84
N LEU A 358 -2.63 10.99 23.77
CA LEU A 358 -1.75 11.48 22.71
C LEU A 358 -2.37 12.64 21.92
N ASP A 359 -3.68 12.57 21.64
CA ASP A 359 -4.40 13.57 20.87
C ASP A 359 -4.52 14.90 21.63
N ARG A 360 -4.74 14.83 22.95
CA ARG A 360 -4.71 16.00 23.84
C ARG A 360 -3.31 16.60 23.98
N ALA A 361 -2.26 15.77 23.97
CA ALA A 361 -0.87 16.26 23.99
C ALA A 361 -0.49 17.03 22.71
N GLY A 362 -1.23 16.82 21.61
CA GLY A 362 -1.08 17.58 20.36
C GLY A 362 0.17 17.24 19.54
N GLY A 363 0.90 16.19 19.90
CA GLY A 363 2.16 15.83 19.25
C GLY A 363 2.04 15.35 17.79
N PHE A 364 0.83 14.99 17.33
CA PHE A 364 0.57 14.78 15.90
C PHE A 364 0.78 16.08 15.08
N PHE A 365 0.49 17.23 15.67
CA PHE A 365 0.52 18.54 15.00
C PHE A 365 1.72 19.40 15.41
N TYR A 366 2.03 19.50 16.71
CA TYR A 366 3.15 20.29 17.22
C TYR A 366 4.51 19.62 17.04
N GLN A 367 4.51 18.29 16.97
CA GLN A 367 5.65 17.45 16.59
C GLN A 367 5.23 16.63 15.37
N ARG A 368 5.92 15.55 15.00
CA ARG A 368 5.61 14.74 13.81
C ARG A 368 5.36 13.28 14.17
N TRP A 369 4.55 13.05 15.20
CA TRP A 369 4.21 11.71 15.64
C TRP A 369 3.53 10.93 14.50
N GLY A 370 4.25 9.95 13.96
CA GLY A 370 3.70 9.00 12.99
C GLY A 370 3.03 7.86 13.72
N ASP A 371 1.94 7.33 13.20
CA ASP A 371 1.10 6.33 13.86
C ASP A 371 1.84 5.01 14.17
N SER A 372 2.89 4.67 13.44
CA SER A 372 3.69 3.45 13.66
C SER A 372 4.26 3.34 15.09
N LEU A 373 4.91 4.40 15.62
CA LEU A 373 5.54 4.31 16.95
C LEU A 373 4.52 4.31 18.11
N PRO A 374 3.54 5.24 18.18
CA PRO A 374 2.45 5.17 19.14
C PRO A 374 1.68 3.85 19.08
N GLN A 375 1.39 3.32 17.89
CA GLN A 375 0.71 2.03 17.78
C GLN A 375 1.60 0.88 18.27
N SER A 376 2.91 0.93 18.03
CA SER A 376 3.86 -0.04 18.60
C SER A 376 3.85 0.00 20.13
N ILE A 377 3.79 1.21 20.71
CA ILE A 377 3.69 1.42 22.15
C ILE A 377 2.37 0.84 22.67
N ALA A 378 1.24 1.15 22.03
CA ALA A 378 -0.07 0.60 22.40
C ALA A 378 -0.09 -0.94 22.36
N VAL A 379 0.40 -1.54 21.27
CA VAL A 379 0.57 -3.00 21.15
C VAL A 379 1.41 -3.55 22.31
N SER A 380 2.49 -2.85 22.68
CA SER A 380 3.39 -3.29 23.73
C SER A 380 2.88 -3.12 25.15
N LEU A 381 1.96 -2.18 25.38
CA LEU A 381 1.37 -1.91 26.68
C LEU A 381 0.12 -2.77 26.92
N PHE A 382 -0.68 -3.03 25.88
CA PHE A 382 -2.02 -3.58 26.05
C PHE A 382 -2.17 -5.04 25.59
N LEU A 383 -1.24 -5.56 24.78
CA LEU A 383 -1.24 -6.95 24.32
C LEU A 383 -0.18 -7.80 25.00
N GLN A 384 -0.48 -9.09 25.16
CA GLN A 384 0.54 -10.07 25.54
C GLN A 384 1.36 -10.46 24.32
N ALA A 385 2.61 -10.86 24.53
CA ALA A 385 3.52 -11.29 23.45
C ALA A 385 2.91 -12.42 22.59
N LYS A 386 2.13 -13.32 23.21
CA LYS A 386 1.44 -14.42 22.51
C LYS A 386 0.33 -13.95 21.56
N ASP A 387 -0.24 -12.77 21.78
CA ASP A 387 -1.32 -12.21 20.96
C ASP A 387 -0.76 -11.56 19.68
N ILE A 388 0.57 -11.43 19.58
CA ILE A 388 1.27 -10.78 18.48
C ILE A 388 1.88 -11.87 17.58
N SER A 389 1.84 -11.66 16.28
CA SER A 389 2.53 -12.49 15.29
C SER A 389 3.49 -11.67 14.45
N TYR A 390 4.62 -12.28 14.13
CA TYR A 390 5.42 -11.86 12.99
C TYR A 390 4.85 -12.55 11.75
N ASP A 391 4.54 -11.75 10.74
CA ASP A 391 4.07 -12.24 9.44
C ASP A 391 5.28 -12.63 8.60
N ASP A 392 5.29 -13.86 8.12
CA ASP A 392 6.38 -14.41 7.32
C ASP A 392 6.19 -14.03 5.85
N LEU A 393 6.07 -12.71 5.60
CA LEU A 393 6.06 -12.20 4.24
C LEU A 393 7.44 -12.39 3.63
N ASN A 394 7.52 -13.26 2.63
CA ASN A 394 8.76 -13.48 1.91
C ASN A 394 9.19 -12.26 1.08
N GLY A 395 8.26 -11.40 0.65
CA GLY A 395 8.58 -10.25 -0.18
C GLY A 395 7.62 -9.09 -0.01
N TYR A 396 8.08 -8.01 0.61
CA TYR A 396 7.33 -6.77 0.79
C TYR A 396 8.27 -5.56 0.76
N ALA A 397 7.87 -4.46 0.13
CA ALA A 397 8.63 -3.22 0.18
C ALA A 397 7.70 -2.00 0.26
N HIS A 398 8.12 -0.98 1.00
CA HIS A 398 7.48 0.33 1.01
C HIS A 398 8.43 1.42 1.51
N ASP A 399 8.57 2.49 0.73
CA ASP A 399 9.55 3.56 0.93
C ASP A 399 10.97 2.99 1.16
N SER A 400 11.50 3.08 2.38
CA SER A 400 12.85 2.61 2.72
C SER A 400 12.89 1.23 3.38
N GLY A 401 11.74 0.65 3.74
CA GLY A 401 11.64 -0.67 4.35
C GLY A 401 11.39 -1.75 3.31
N ALA A 402 12.15 -2.84 3.34
CA ALA A 402 11.94 -3.96 2.43
C ALA A 402 12.39 -5.31 3.02
N ILE A 403 11.72 -6.36 2.57
CA ILE A 403 12.06 -7.77 2.76
C ILE A 403 12.08 -8.41 1.37
N CYS A 404 13.15 -9.12 1.07
CA CYS A 404 13.27 -9.93 -0.13
C CYS A 404 14.12 -11.17 0.21
N PRO A 405 13.71 -12.38 -0.18
CA PRO A 405 14.39 -13.59 0.24
C PRO A 405 15.70 -13.74 -0.55
N SER A 406 16.80 -14.03 0.15
CA SER A 406 18.09 -14.34 -0.47
C SER A 406 18.26 -15.84 -0.74
N ASN A 407 17.47 -16.68 -0.09
CA ASN A 407 17.48 -18.12 -0.28
C ASN A 407 16.77 -18.48 -1.60
N LEU A 408 17.50 -19.12 -2.53
CA LEU A 408 17.00 -19.46 -3.86
C LEU A 408 15.72 -20.32 -3.81
N LYS A 409 15.66 -21.31 -2.92
CA LYS A 409 14.47 -22.17 -2.79
C LYS A 409 13.24 -21.36 -2.40
N THR A 410 13.35 -20.52 -1.36
CA THR A 410 12.24 -19.65 -0.91
C THR A 410 11.80 -18.68 -2.01
N PHE A 411 12.77 -18.11 -2.73
CA PHE A 411 12.54 -17.20 -3.84
C PHE A 411 11.75 -17.84 -4.97
N VAL A 412 12.14 -19.05 -5.39
CA VAL A 412 11.48 -19.81 -6.45
C VAL A 412 10.11 -20.30 -6.02
N ASP A 413 10.00 -20.91 -4.83
CA ASP A 413 8.75 -21.47 -4.33
C ASP A 413 7.67 -20.39 -4.12
N SER A 414 8.09 -19.19 -3.72
CA SER A 414 7.20 -18.04 -3.53
C SER A 414 7.12 -17.12 -4.75
N LYS A 415 7.67 -17.53 -5.91
CA LYS A 415 7.63 -16.78 -7.18
C LYS A 415 7.96 -15.29 -7.04
N CYS A 416 9.03 -15.01 -6.33
CA CYS A 416 9.39 -13.64 -5.99
C CYS A 416 9.84 -12.80 -7.19
N THR A 417 9.53 -11.50 -7.18
CA THR A 417 9.88 -10.53 -8.24
C THR A 417 10.94 -9.52 -7.81
N CYS A 418 11.25 -9.43 -6.51
CA CYS A 418 12.21 -8.48 -5.97
C CYS A 418 13.67 -8.85 -6.29
N ASN A 419 14.54 -7.85 -6.37
CA ASN A 419 15.98 -8.07 -6.42
C ASN A 419 16.58 -8.05 -5.00
N PRO A 420 17.05 -9.18 -4.45
CA PRO A 420 17.59 -9.21 -3.09
C PRO A 420 18.87 -8.36 -2.93
N TYR A 421 19.57 -8.04 -4.02
CA TYR A 421 20.75 -7.18 -4.00
C TYR A 421 20.42 -5.70 -3.92
N GLU A 422 19.29 -5.27 -4.48
CA GLU A 422 18.82 -3.87 -4.42
C GLU A 422 18.44 -3.46 -2.98
N TYR A 423 17.97 -4.43 -2.20
CA TYR A 423 17.52 -4.22 -0.82
C TYR A 423 18.61 -4.49 0.24
N ARG A 424 19.84 -4.84 -0.15
CA ARG A 424 21.00 -4.99 0.76
C ARG A 424 21.34 -3.65 1.42
N GLY A 425 20.72 -3.38 2.57
CA GLY A 425 20.88 -2.14 3.36
C GLY A 425 19.55 -1.53 3.80
N LYS A 426 18.44 -1.89 3.14
CA LYS A 426 17.06 -1.48 3.48
C LYS A 426 16.36 -2.48 4.41
N ILE A 427 16.91 -3.69 4.57
CA ILE A 427 16.41 -4.73 5.46
C ILE A 427 16.73 -4.34 6.92
N LYS A 428 15.81 -3.63 7.58
CA LYS A 428 15.87 -3.37 9.02
C LYS A 428 14.96 -4.36 9.73
N ILE A 429 15.56 -5.38 10.32
CA ILE A 429 14.90 -6.39 11.16
C ILE A 429 15.48 -6.25 12.59
N ILE A 430 15.49 -5.01 13.10
CA ILE A 430 16.17 -4.66 14.37
C ILE A 430 15.36 -5.18 15.57
N LEU A 431 14.03 -5.00 15.54
CA LEU A 431 13.17 -5.46 16.64
C LEU A 431 13.00 -6.97 16.63
N TYR A 432 12.88 -7.62 15.46
CA TYR A 432 12.69 -9.08 15.38
C TYR A 432 13.82 -9.86 16.07
N ARG A 433 15.09 -9.43 15.98
CA ARG A 433 16.19 -10.07 16.74
C ARG A 433 16.08 -9.86 18.26
N LYS A 434 15.59 -8.71 18.73
CA LYS A 434 15.25 -8.50 20.15
C LYS A 434 13.99 -9.30 20.56
N TYR A 435 13.05 -9.46 19.64
CA TYR A 435 11.77 -10.16 19.81
C TYR A 435 11.92 -11.68 19.83
N ILE A 436 12.82 -12.26 19.02
CA ILE A 436 13.12 -13.70 19.02
C ILE A 436 13.52 -14.14 20.43
N ASN A 437 14.36 -13.37 21.12
CA ASN A 437 14.74 -13.70 22.49
C ASN A 437 13.54 -13.65 23.44
N LEU A 438 12.61 -12.70 23.30
CA LEU A 438 11.42 -12.61 24.18
C LEU A 438 10.34 -13.68 23.85
N LEU A 439 10.13 -14.01 22.59
CA LEU A 439 9.17 -15.05 22.15
C LEU A 439 9.69 -16.47 22.43
N PHE A 440 10.99 -16.74 22.30
CA PHE A 440 11.57 -18.05 22.62
C PHE A 440 11.77 -18.29 24.12
N ILE A 441 12.01 -17.26 24.93
CA ILE A 441 12.07 -17.40 26.40
C ILE A 441 10.73 -17.87 26.97
N TYR A 442 9.60 -17.50 26.35
CA TYR A 442 8.27 -17.95 26.80
C TYR A 442 7.83 -19.33 26.30
N TYR A 443 8.47 -19.88 25.26
CA TYR A 443 8.24 -21.24 24.80
C TYR A 443 9.18 -22.28 25.44
N SER A 444 10.09 -21.84 26.31
CA SER A 444 11.02 -22.73 27.01
C SER A 444 10.63 -22.85 28.49
N GLY A 445 9.76 -23.81 28.79
CA GLY A 445 9.59 -24.32 30.15
C GLY A 445 8.56 -25.45 30.23
N PRO A 446 8.71 -26.41 31.16
CA PRO A 446 9.92 -27.11 31.61
C PRO A 446 9.87 -28.57 31.11
N ASN A 447 10.83 -29.04 30.30
CA ASN A 447 11.23 -30.45 30.16
C ASN A 447 12.19 -30.63 28.96
N GLY A 448 13.37 -31.21 29.23
CA GLY A 448 14.36 -31.68 28.25
C GLY A 448 15.45 -30.66 27.96
N ALA A 449 16.70 -30.80 28.42
CA ALA A 449 17.42 -31.94 29.01
C ALA A 449 18.36 -31.47 30.13
#